data_AF-A0A4R4Q3N6-F1
#
_entry.id   AF-A0A4R4Q3N6-F1
#
_cell.length_a   1.000
_cell.length_b   1.000
_cell.length_c   1.000
_cell.angle_alpha   90.00
_cell.angle_beta   90.00
_cell.angle_gamma   90.00
#
_symmetry.space_group_name_H-M   'P 1'
#
loop_
_entity.id
_entity.type
_entity.pdbx_description
1 polymer ?
#
loop_
_entity_poly.entity_id
_entity_poly.type
_entity_poly.pdbx_seq_one_letter_code
_entity_poly.pdbx_strand_id
1 'polypeptide(L)'
;MTGSDAAHRADDLAARQAELVAALVAGGPLPPGFAPAPLAAARAALLRKRAGEVARHWPLLAAALGAEWPARFSAWAADRPTRGSLRDGWDFARALRDEGALPPLGAEELAVREAGARYDGHRPPRPRRLPAWGRVRGAVAVQLAGRVRLLRPAPRASLDTAGRDR
;
A
#
# COMPACT_ATOMS: atom_id res chain seq x y z
N MET A 1 -12.69 -49.87 -16.09
CA MET A 1 -11.45 -49.15 -16.45
C MET A 1 -11.78 -47.72 -16.89
N THR A 2 -12.45 -46.94 -16.04
CA THR A 2 -13.01 -45.60 -16.39
C THR A 2 -12.86 -44.57 -15.27
N GLY A 3 -12.71 -45.01 -14.01
CA GLY A 3 -12.53 -44.10 -12.86
C GLY A 3 -11.17 -43.39 -12.81
N SER A 4 -10.09 -44.04 -13.26
CA SER A 4 -8.73 -43.47 -13.21
C SER A 4 -8.50 -42.36 -14.24
N ASP A 5 -9.12 -42.45 -15.43
CA ASP A 5 -9.06 -41.42 -16.49
C ASP A 5 -9.90 -40.17 -16.15
N ALA A 6 -11.01 -40.34 -15.43
CA ALA A 6 -11.82 -39.22 -14.97
C ALA A 6 -11.08 -38.44 -13.87
N ALA A 7 -10.42 -39.15 -12.95
CA ALA A 7 -9.59 -38.54 -11.92
C ALA A 7 -8.39 -37.79 -12.51
N HIS A 8 -7.65 -38.39 -13.45
CA HIS A 8 -6.54 -37.72 -14.14
C HIS A 8 -6.97 -36.45 -14.89
N ARG A 9 -8.14 -36.45 -15.55
CA ARG A 9 -8.67 -35.25 -16.22
C ARG A 9 -9.12 -34.16 -15.24
N ALA A 10 -9.66 -34.55 -14.08
CA ALA A 10 -10.02 -33.60 -13.03
C ALA A 10 -8.77 -32.96 -12.41
N ASP A 11 -7.70 -33.74 -12.20
CA ASP A 11 -6.43 -33.24 -11.68
C ASP A 11 -5.73 -32.29 -12.69
N ASP A 12 -5.75 -32.59 -13.99
CA ASP A 12 -5.25 -31.69 -15.05
C ASP A 12 -6.03 -30.36 -15.09
N LEU A 13 -7.35 -30.40 -14.94
CA LEU A 13 -8.17 -29.18 -14.88
C LEU A 13 -7.83 -28.32 -13.65
N ALA A 14 -7.71 -28.95 -12.49
CA ALA A 14 -7.36 -28.25 -11.24
C ALA A 14 -5.97 -27.59 -11.34
N ALA A 15 -5.00 -28.29 -11.93
CA ALA A 15 -3.66 -27.75 -12.18
C ALA A 15 -3.71 -26.51 -13.10
N ARG A 16 -4.42 -26.58 -14.23
CA ARG A 16 -4.57 -25.44 -15.14
C ARG A 16 -5.34 -24.26 -14.53
N GLN A 17 -6.33 -24.54 -13.68
CA GLN A 17 -7.03 -23.49 -12.92
C GLN A 17 -6.10 -22.81 -11.91
N ALA A 18 -5.25 -23.57 -11.23
CA ALA A 18 -4.24 -23.03 -10.32
C ALA A 18 -3.21 -22.17 -11.06
N GLU A 19 -2.74 -22.61 -12.24
CA GLU A 19 -1.84 -21.83 -13.10
C GLU A 19 -2.49 -20.52 -13.56
N LEU A 20 -3.76 -20.56 -13.97
CA LEU A 20 -4.52 -19.36 -14.34
C LEU A 20 -4.64 -18.38 -13.18
N VAL A 21 -4.97 -18.86 -11.98
CA VAL A 21 -5.07 -18.03 -10.78
C VAL A 21 -3.70 -17.46 -10.42
N ALA A 22 -2.63 -18.24 -10.52
CA ALA A 22 -1.27 -17.76 -10.29
C ALA A 22 -0.87 -16.68 -11.30
N ALA A 23 -1.16 -16.87 -12.59
CA ALA A 23 -0.90 -15.87 -13.63
C ALA A 23 -1.67 -14.56 -13.37
N LEU A 24 -2.96 -14.66 -12.98
CA LEU A 24 -3.81 -13.51 -12.67
C LEU A 24 -3.37 -12.74 -11.42
N VAL A 25 -2.91 -13.44 -10.38
CA VAL A 25 -2.61 -12.84 -9.07
C VAL A 25 -1.16 -12.40 -8.94
N ALA A 26 -0.22 -13.15 -9.52
CA ALA A 26 1.23 -12.90 -9.40
C ALA A 26 1.88 -12.31 -10.65
N GLY A 27 1.14 -12.15 -11.77
CA GLY A 27 1.69 -11.58 -13.01
C GLY A 27 2.56 -12.56 -13.81
N GLY A 28 2.20 -13.84 -13.79
CA GLY A 28 2.90 -14.91 -14.52
C GLY A 28 2.57 -14.95 -16.03
N PRO A 29 3.30 -15.79 -16.80
CA PRO A 29 3.05 -15.97 -18.22
C PRO A 29 1.61 -16.46 -18.48
N LEU A 30 1.05 -16.03 -19.62
CA LEU A 30 -0.28 -16.44 -20.07
C LEU A 30 -0.33 -17.97 -20.23
N PRO A 31 -1.21 -18.70 -19.52
CA PRO A 31 -1.36 -20.12 -19.77
C PRO A 31 -1.87 -20.35 -21.20
N PRO A 32 -1.37 -21.39 -21.90
CA PRO A 32 -1.80 -21.70 -23.26
C PRO A 32 -3.32 -21.94 -23.32
N GLY A 33 -3.97 -21.45 -24.37
CA GLY A 33 -5.41 -21.60 -24.60
C GLY A 33 -6.30 -20.51 -24.00
N PHE A 34 -5.74 -19.54 -23.27
CA PHE A 34 -6.49 -18.36 -22.81
C PHE A 34 -6.33 -17.18 -23.77
N ALA A 35 -7.42 -16.44 -23.99
CA ALA A 35 -7.38 -15.21 -24.78
C ALA A 35 -6.68 -14.08 -23.98
N PRO A 36 -5.66 -13.40 -24.53
CA PRO A 36 -4.91 -12.36 -23.81
C PRO A 36 -5.77 -11.19 -23.33
N ALA A 37 -6.73 -10.73 -24.15
CA ALA A 37 -7.53 -9.54 -23.84
C ALA A 37 -8.47 -9.73 -22.63
N PRO A 38 -9.29 -10.80 -22.55
CA PRO A 38 -10.07 -11.12 -21.35
C PRO A 38 -9.21 -11.28 -20.09
N LEU A 39 -8.02 -11.87 -20.22
CA LEU A 39 -7.12 -12.03 -19.08
C LEU A 39 -6.59 -10.69 -18.57
N ALA A 40 -6.16 -9.81 -19.48
CA ALA A 40 -5.72 -8.47 -19.14
C ALA A 40 -6.84 -7.65 -18.47
N ALA A 41 -8.08 -7.78 -18.96
CA ALA A 41 -9.24 -7.13 -18.36
C ALA A 41 -9.51 -7.64 -16.93
N ALA A 42 -9.42 -8.95 -16.71
CA ALA A 42 -9.56 -9.55 -15.39
C ALA A 42 -8.45 -9.09 -14.42
N ARG A 43 -7.19 -9.06 -14.86
CA ARG A 43 -6.07 -8.53 -14.07
C ARG A 43 -6.31 -7.07 -13.68
N ALA A 44 -6.73 -6.23 -14.62
CA ALA A 44 -7.05 -4.83 -14.35
C ALA A 44 -8.20 -4.67 -13.33
N ALA A 45 -9.25 -5.51 -13.41
CA ALA A 45 -10.34 -5.50 -12.46
C ALA A 45 -9.90 -5.90 -11.04
N LEU A 46 -9.04 -6.92 -10.92
CA LEU A 46 -8.47 -7.35 -9.64
C LEU A 46 -7.59 -6.27 -9.01
N LEU A 47 -6.74 -5.60 -9.78
CA LEU A 47 -5.91 -4.50 -9.31
C LEU A 47 -6.76 -3.33 -8.81
N ARG A 48 -7.82 -2.95 -9.54
CA ARG A 48 -8.79 -1.93 -9.09
C ARG A 48 -9.49 -2.34 -7.79
N LYS A 49 -9.90 -3.60 -7.66
CA LYS A 49 -10.48 -4.12 -6.40
C LYS A 49 -9.50 -3.99 -5.24
N ARG A 50 -8.24 -4.41 -5.45
CA ARG A 50 -7.17 -4.28 -4.45
C ARG A 50 -6.94 -2.81 -4.07
N ALA A 51 -6.94 -1.89 -5.03
CA ALA A 51 -6.83 -0.46 -4.76
C ALA A 51 -7.97 0.05 -3.86
N GLY A 52 -9.20 -0.41 -4.08
CA GLY A 52 -10.34 -0.08 -3.24
C GLY A 52 -10.19 -0.60 -1.80
N GLU A 53 -9.76 -1.85 -1.63
CA GLU A 53 -9.51 -2.43 -0.31
C GLU A 53 -8.39 -1.68 0.44
N VAL A 54 -7.28 -1.36 -0.24
CA VAL A 54 -6.19 -0.58 0.37
C VAL A 54 -6.65 0.82 0.74
N ALA A 55 -7.48 1.49 -0.07
CA ALA A 55 -8.00 2.83 0.25
C ALA A 55 -8.81 2.84 1.55
N ARG A 56 -9.59 1.79 1.82
CA ARG A 56 -10.32 1.65 3.11
C ARG A 56 -9.36 1.56 4.30
N HIS A 57 -8.22 0.92 4.10
CA HIS A 57 -7.20 0.81 5.14
C HIS A 57 -6.27 2.02 5.22
N TRP A 58 -6.11 2.79 4.15
CA TRP A 58 -5.21 3.95 4.03
C TRP A 58 -5.95 5.19 3.49
N PRO A 59 -6.96 5.68 4.23
CA PRO A 59 -7.90 6.67 3.72
C PRO A 59 -7.27 8.05 3.47
N LEU A 60 -6.29 8.48 4.26
CA LEU A 60 -5.68 9.80 4.08
C LEU A 60 -4.73 9.79 2.88
N LEU A 61 -3.95 8.72 2.72
CA LEU A 61 -3.13 8.51 1.52
C LEU A 61 -3.99 8.46 0.24
N ALA A 62 -5.10 7.71 0.26
CA ALA A 62 -6.00 7.61 -0.88
C ALA A 62 -6.67 8.94 -1.22
N ALA A 63 -7.17 9.66 -0.21
CA ALA A 63 -7.75 10.99 -0.40
C ALA A 63 -6.72 11.99 -0.96
N ALA A 64 -5.46 11.91 -0.52
CA ALA A 64 -4.40 12.81 -0.97
C ALA A 64 -3.99 12.61 -2.43
N LEU A 65 -4.12 11.38 -2.94
CA LEU A 65 -3.88 11.04 -4.34
C LEU A 65 -5.12 11.30 -5.21
N GLY A 66 -6.31 11.35 -4.61
CA GLY A 66 -7.55 11.72 -5.28
C GLY A 66 -7.86 10.82 -6.48
N ALA A 67 -8.16 11.42 -7.63
CA ALA A 67 -8.48 10.70 -8.86
C ALA A 67 -7.34 9.81 -9.37
N GLU A 68 -6.09 10.13 -9.02
CA GLU A 68 -4.91 9.37 -9.45
C GLU A 68 -4.71 8.08 -8.64
N TRP A 69 -5.45 7.91 -7.52
CA TRP A 69 -5.30 6.77 -6.62
C TRP A 69 -5.36 5.41 -7.34
N PRO A 70 -6.42 5.08 -8.11
CA PRO A 70 -6.54 3.75 -8.70
C PRO A 70 -5.43 3.47 -9.71
N ALA A 71 -5.04 4.47 -10.50
CA ALA A 71 -4.02 4.33 -11.53
C ALA A 71 -2.63 4.11 -10.90
N ARG A 72 -2.23 4.98 -9.96
CA ARG A 72 -0.91 4.90 -9.31
C ARG A 72 -0.76 3.63 -8.48
N PHE A 73 -1.79 3.27 -7.72
CA PHE A 73 -1.75 2.03 -6.94
C PHE A 73 -1.69 0.80 -7.85
N SER A 74 -2.50 0.75 -8.92
CA SER A 74 -2.53 -0.41 -9.82
C SER A 74 -1.20 -0.59 -10.56
N ALA A 75 -0.57 0.51 -10.99
CA ALA A 75 0.75 0.48 -11.61
C ALA A 75 1.83 -0.06 -10.66
N TRP A 76 1.84 0.43 -9.40
CA TRP A 76 2.74 -0.08 -8.37
C TRP A 76 2.45 -1.56 -8.04
N ALA A 77 1.18 -1.97 -7.98
CA ALA A 77 0.78 -3.31 -7.58
C ALA A 77 0.91 -4.37 -8.68
N ALA A 78 1.04 -3.97 -9.95
CA ALA A 78 0.95 -4.86 -11.10
C ALA A 78 1.82 -6.11 -10.97
N ASP A 79 3.09 -5.93 -10.61
CA ASP A 79 4.09 -7.01 -10.60
C ASP A 79 4.45 -7.42 -9.16
N ARG A 80 3.52 -7.20 -8.22
CA ARG A 80 3.74 -7.44 -6.80
C ARG A 80 2.60 -8.31 -6.23
N PRO A 81 2.89 -9.49 -5.66
CA PRO A 81 1.86 -10.27 -4.98
C PRO A 81 1.27 -9.45 -3.82
N THR A 82 -0.02 -9.69 -3.51
CA THR A 82 -0.65 -9.02 -2.36
C THR A 82 -0.12 -9.54 -1.04
N ARG A 83 0.05 -8.63 -0.08
CA ARG A 83 0.50 -8.93 1.29
C ARG A 83 -0.57 -8.60 2.32
N GLY A 84 -1.79 -8.34 1.84
CA GLY A 84 -2.90 -7.79 2.58
C GLY A 84 -2.92 -6.25 2.55
N SER A 85 -4.12 -5.69 2.57
CA SER A 85 -4.38 -4.27 2.29
C SER A 85 -3.60 -3.30 3.18
N LEU A 86 -3.43 -3.65 4.46
CA LEU A 86 -2.67 -2.85 5.41
C LEU A 86 -1.18 -2.75 5.02
N ARG A 87 -0.56 -3.88 4.67
CA ARG A 87 0.86 -3.96 4.32
C ARG A 87 1.12 -3.35 2.94
N ASP A 88 0.22 -3.62 2.00
CA ASP A 88 0.27 -3.06 0.64
C ASP A 88 0.27 -1.53 0.67
N GLY A 89 -0.60 -0.90 1.46
CA GLY A 89 -0.60 0.56 1.58
C GLY A 89 0.66 1.11 2.27
N TRP A 90 1.28 0.35 3.16
CA TRP A 90 2.53 0.74 3.80
C TRP A 90 3.70 0.72 2.81
N ASP A 91 3.83 -0.38 2.08
CA ASP A 91 4.89 -0.57 1.08
C ASP A 91 4.70 0.45 -0.06
N PHE A 92 3.46 0.75 -0.46
CA PHE A 92 3.16 1.79 -1.44
C PHE A 92 3.50 3.21 -0.95
N ALA A 93 3.13 3.56 0.29
CA ALA A 93 3.47 4.86 0.86
C ALA A 93 4.99 5.06 0.96
N ARG A 94 5.75 4.01 1.26
CA ARG A 94 7.22 4.04 1.26
C ARG A 94 7.79 4.22 -0.14
N ALA A 95 7.28 3.48 -1.13
CA ALA A 95 7.69 3.66 -2.53
C ALA A 95 7.49 5.12 -3.00
N LEU A 96 6.31 5.70 -2.73
CA LEU A 96 6.04 7.12 -3.04
C LEU A 96 6.98 8.08 -2.29
N ARG A 97 7.38 7.76 -1.05
CA ARG A 97 8.33 8.58 -0.29
C ARG A 97 9.71 8.55 -0.94
N ASP A 98 10.16 7.36 -1.34
CA ASP A 98 11.46 7.14 -1.94
C ASP A 98 11.54 7.79 -3.35
N GLU A 99 10.42 7.83 -4.06
CA GLU A 99 10.24 8.56 -5.33
C GLU A 99 10.07 10.09 -5.14
N GLY A 100 9.96 10.58 -3.89
CA GLY A 100 9.68 11.99 -3.60
C GLY A 100 8.26 12.45 -3.97
N ALA A 101 7.36 11.52 -4.28
CA ALA A 101 5.99 11.75 -4.74
C ALA A 101 4.92 11.62 -3.64
N LEU A 102 5.30 11.30 -2.39
CA LEU A 102 4.35 11.11 -1.29
C LEU A 102 3.68 12.44 -0.88
N PRO A 103 2.34 12.56 -1.03
CA PRO A 103 1.63 13.77 -0.63
C PRO A 103 1.66 13.99 0.90
N PRO A 104 1.51 15.24 1.38
CA PRO A 104 1.59 15.56 2.81
C PRO A 104 0.66 14.72 3.70
N LEU A 105 -0.62 14.59 3.36
CA LEU A 105 -1.58 13.80 4.13
C LEU A 105 -1.20 12.31 4.18
N GLY A 106 -0.69 11.76 3.08
CA GLY A 106 -0.16 10.39 3.05
C GLY A 106 1.10 10.22 3.90
N ALA A 107 1.96 11.23 3.92
CA ALA A 107 3.16 11.26 4.76
C ALA A 107 2.81 11.32 6.26
N GLU A 108 1.80 12.10 6.63
CA GLU A 108 1.28 12.16 8.01
C GLU A 108 0.70 10.80 8.44
N GLU A 109 -0.10 10.15 7.59
CA GLU A 109 -0.65 8.82 7.88
C GLU A 109 0.45 7.76 8.05
N LEU A 110 1.44 7.75 7.15
CA LEU A 110 2.59 6.86 7.25
C LEU A 110 3.38 7.09 8.54
N ALA A 111 3.61 8.35 8.91
CA ALA A 111 4.30 8.72 10.15
C ALA A 111 3.58 8.19 11.39
N VAL A 112 2.25 8.35 11.43
CA VAL A 112 1.43 7.90 12.56
C VAL A 112 1.54 6.38 12.73
N ARG A 113 1.51 5.64 11.63
CA ARG A 113 1.63 4.18 11.64
C ARG A 113 3.03 3.72 12.03
N GLU A 114 4.09 4.34 11.48
CA GLU A 114 5.50 4.02 11.81
C GLU A 114 5.84 4.32 13.29
N ALA A 115 5.19 5.32 13.88
CA ALA A 115 5.29 5.61 15.31
C ALA A 115 4.52 4.59 16.17
N GLY A 116 3.37 4.09 15.70
CA GLY A 116 2.53 3.15 16.44
C GLY A 116 2.96 1.68 16.34
N ALA A 117 3.56 1.28 15.22
CA ALA A 117 3.89 -0.11 14.91
C ALA A 117 5.26 -0.22 14.23
N ARG A 118 5.96 -1.32 14.51
CA ARG A 118 7.13 -1.73 13.74
C ARG A 118 6.68 -2.63 12.59
N TYR A 119 7.10 -2.27 11.38
CA TYR A 119 6.88 -3.06 10.18
C TYR A 119 8.17 -3.11 9.36
N ASP A 120 8.71 -4.31 9.23
CA ASP A 120 9.98 -4.65 8.57
C ASP A 120 9.81 -4.95 7.07
N GLY A 121 8.62 -4.75 6.53
CA GLY A 121 8.33 -5.12 5.15
C GLY A 121 8.23 -6.62 4.94
N HIS A 122 8.11 -7.46 5.97
CA HIS A 122 8.03 -8.92 5.84
C HIS A 122 6.94 -9.53 6.72
N ARG A 123 6.98 -9.20 8.02
CA ARG A 123 6.08 -9.74 9.04
C ARG A 123 4.87 -8.81 9.24
N PRO A 124 3.75 -9.32 9.77
CA PRO A 124 2.63 -8.45 10.17
C PRO A 124 3.12 -7.31 11.07
N PRO A 125 2.62 -6.06 10.89
CA PRO A 125 2.98 -4.94 11.75
C PRO A 125 2.72 -5.27 13.22
N ARG A 126 3.73 -5.05 14.08
CA ARG A 126 3.62 -5.30 15.52
C ARG A 126 3.52 -3.98 16.29
N PRO A 127 2.59 -3.86 17.25
CA PRO A 127 2.46 -2.63 18.04
C PRO A 127 3.76 -2.35 18.81
N ARG A 128 4.17 -1.08 18.86
CA ARG A 128 5.31 -0.65 19.67
C ARG A 128 4.89 -0.53 21.12
N ARG A 129 5.65 -1.18 22.01
CA ARG A 129 5.45 -1.13 23.48
C ARG A 129 6.26 -0.03 24.17
N LEU A 130 7.20 0.58 23.46
CA LEU A 130 8.08 1.65 23.96
C LEU A 130 7.85 2.92 23.16
N PRO A 131 7.87 4.11 23.81
CA PRO A 131 7.65 5.39 23.15
C PRO A 131 8.64 5.61 22.00
N ALA A 132 8.16 6.20 20.91
CA ALA A 132 8.91 6.46 19.69
C ALA A 132 8.55 7.81 19.09
N TRP A 133 9.47 8.43 18.38
CA TRP A 133 9.29 9.72 17.72
C TRP A 133 9.90 9.64 16.33
N GLY A 134 9.25 10.29 15.35
CA GLY A 134 9.69 10.34 13.97
C GLY A 134 9.33 11.69 13.35
N ARG A 135 10.24 12.25 12.54
CA ARG A 135 10.02 13.54 11.86
C ARG A 135 9.57 13.29 10.42
N VAL A 136 8.50 13.96 10.00
CA VAL A 136 8.02 13.95 8.61
C VAL A 136 7.77 15.40 8.18
N ARG A 137 8.51 15.86 7.17
CA ARG A 137 8.42 17.17 6.48
C ARG A 137 7.60 18.25 7.20
N GLY A 138 8.13 18.77 8.32
CA GLY A 138 7.52 19.88 9.07
C GLY A 138 6.55 19.47 10.19
N ALA A 139 6.44 18.17 10.51
CA ALA A 139 5.71 17.62 11.65
C ALA A 139 6.53 16.51 12.36
N VAL A 140 6.22 16.24 13.62
CA VAL A 140 6.80 15.18 14.45
C VAL A 140 5.67 14.26 14.92
N ALA A 141 5.69 13.00 14.51
CA ALA A 141 4.83 11.97 15.09
C ALA A 141 5.48 11.44 16.37
N VAL A 142 4.75 11.48 17.49
CA VAL A 142 5.20 10.99 18.81
C VAL A 142 4.23 9.93 19.31
N GLN A 143 4.74 8.75 19.67
CA GLN A 143 4.02 7.73 20.42
C GLN A 143 4.36 7.85 21.91
N LEU A 144 3.35 8.09 22.74
CA LEU A 144 3.44 8.08 24.19
C LEU A 144 2.25 7.30 24.76
N ALA A 145 2.51 6.33 25.65
CA ALA A 145 1.47 5.53 26.31
C ALA A 145 0.44 4.89 25.34
N GLY A 146 0.89 4.35 24.21
CA GLY A 146 0.04 3.69 23.20
C GLY A 146 -0.76 4.63 22.29
N ARG A 147 -0.69 5.96 22.50
CA ARG A 147 -1.30 6.96 21.60
C ARG A 147 -0.24 7.60 20.71
N VAL A 148 -0.56 7.79 19.44
CA VAL A 148 0.27 8.54 18.50
C VAL A 148 -0.33 9.94 18.29
N ARG A 149 0.52 10.96 18.35
CA ARG A 149 0.17 12.37 18.13
C ARG A 149 1.05 12.93 17.02
N LEU A 150 0.46 13.59 16.04
CA LEU A 150 1.20 14.38 15.05
C LEU A 150 1.31 15.83 15.56
N LEU A 151 2.53 16.30 15.78
CA LEU A 151 2.83 17.64 16.26
C LEU A 151 3.41 18.46 15.12
N ARG A 152 2.73 19.54 14.71
CA ARG A 152 3.25 20.49 13.74
C ARG A 152 3.94 21.62 14.51
N PRO A 153 5.28 21.78 14.46
CA PRO A 153 5.92 22.97 14.99
C PRO A 153 5.30 24.22 14.36
N ALA A 154 4.84 25.15 15.20
CA ALA A 154 4.34 26.44 14.74
C ALA A 154 5.43 27.16 13.94
N PRO A 155 5.07 27.90 12.86
CA PRO A 155 6.01 28.80 12.22
C PRO A 155 6.59 29.72 13.31
N ARG A 156 7.92 29.76 13.43
CA ARG A 156 8.53 30.80 14.25
C ARG A 156 8.20 32.11 13.56
N ALA A 157 7.25 32.86 14.11
CA ALA A 157 7.14 34.27 13.79
C ALA A 157 8.51 34.86 14.12
N SER A 158 9.27 35.22 13.09
CA SER A 158 10.33 36.19 13.24
C SER A 158 9.65 37.42 13.82
N LEU A 159 9.79 37.61 15.13
CA LEU A 159 9.62 38.93 15.73
C LEU A 159 10.70 39.79 15.09
N ASP A 160 10.34 40.37 13.95
CA ASP A 160 11.09 41.45 13.37
C ASP A 160 10.96 42.59 14.38
N THR A 161 11.95 42.63 15.27
CA THR A 161 12.13 43.69 16.24
C THR A 161 12.73 44.86 15.49
N ALA A 162 12.03 45.35 14.46
CA ALA A 162 12.27 46.64 13.89
C ALA A 162 11.51 47.67 14.74
N GLY A 163 11.97 47.80 15.99
CA GLY A 163 11.79 49.04 16.71
C GLY A 163 12.52 50.13 15.94
N ARG A 164 11.75 51.03 15.34
CA ARG A 164 11.85 52.47 15.60
C ARG A 164 13.27 53.05 15.52
N ASP A 165 13.55 53.73 14.41
CA ASP A 165 14.07 55.08 14.52
C ASP A 165 13.48 55.99 13.43
N ARG A 166 12.85 57.05 13.94
CA ARG A 166 12.39 58.34 13.38
C ARG A 166 12.20 58.53 11.89
#